data_AF-A0A0F9ELW5-F1
#
_entry.id   AF-A0A0F9ELW5-F1
#
_cell.length_a   1.000
_cell.length_b   1.000
_cell.length_c   1.000
_cell.angle_alpha   90.00
_cell.angle_beta   90.00
_cell.angle_gamma   90.00
#
_symmetry.space_group_name_H-M   'P 1'
#
loop_
_entity.id
_entity.type
_entity.pdbx_description
1 polymer ?
#
loop_
_entity_poly.entity_id
_entity_poly.type
_entity_poly.pdbx_seq_one_letter_code
_entity_poly.pdbx_strand_id
1 'polypeptide(L)'
;MKWPNGSQVRLFGTLNRQDIERLRAGGNRCLVWAEELATWRQLDEAWKHMMLGLRIGPNPRVIGTTTPKPRPEYVKIRLQA
;
A
#
# COMPACT_ATOMS: atom_id res chain seq x y z
N MET A 1 -11.66 -7.47 -7.69
CA MET A 1 -12.90 -7.01 -8.36
C MET A 1 -12.52 -6.21 -9.61
N LYS A 2 -13.32 -6.31 -10.68
CA LYS A 2 -13.09 -5.65 -11.96
C LYS A 2 -14.37 -4.98 -12.42
N TRP A 3 -14.28 -3.76 -12.95
CA TRP A 3 -15.41 -3.02 -13.53
C TRP A 3 -15.45 -3.16 -15.05
N PRO A 4 -16.61 -2.90 -15.71
CA PRO A 4 -16.74 -2.98 -17.17
C PRO A 4 -15.78 -2.09 -17.95
N ASN A 5 -15.39 -0.94 -17.39
CA ASN A 5 -14.41 -0.02 -17.97
C ASN A 5 -12.95 -0.53 -17.90
N GLY A 6 -12.72 -1.75 -17.39
CA GLY A 6 -11.41 -2.37 -17.27
C GLY A 6 -10.65 -2.03 -16.00
N SER A 7 -11.12 -1.07 -15.19
CA SER A 7 -10.56 -0.77 -13.87
C SER A 7 -10.63 -1.99 -12.95
N GLN A 8 -9.66 -2.14 -12.06
CA GLN A 8 -9.52 -3.29 -11.18
C GLN A 8 -9.07 -2.86 -9.79
N VAL A 9 -9.57 -3.56 -8.79
CA VAL A 9 -9.08 -3.48 -7.40
C VAL A 9 -8.66 -4.86 -6.91
N ARG A 10 -7.54 -4.89 -6.20
CA ARG A 10 -6.96 -6.06 -5.54
C ARG A 10 -6.69 -5.69 -4.09
N LEU A 11 -7.05 -6.59 -3.18
CA LEU A 11 -6.85 -6.43 -1.74
C LEU A 11 -5.67 -7.31 -1.30
N PHE A 12 -4.80 -6.75 -0.46
CA PHE A 12 -3.63 -7.44 0.07
C PHE A 12 -3.62 -7.28 1.58
N GLY A 13 -3.25 -8.35 2.28
CA GLY A 13 -2.90 -8.28 3.69
C GLY A 13 -1.46 -7.78 3.88
N THR A 14 -1.11 -7.47 5.11
CA THR A 14 0.26 -7.17 5.54
C THR A 14 0.57 -7.79 6.90
N LEU A 15 -0.09 -8.91 7.22
CA LEU A 15 -0.02 -9.51 8.55
C LEU A 15 1.30 -10.26 8.73
N ASN A 16 1.73 -10.97 7.70
CA ASN A 16 2.95 -11.78 7.65
C ASN A 16 3.77 -11.47 6.39
N ARG A 17 5.00 -12.00 6.30
CA ARG A 17 5.88 -11.79 5.14
C ARG A 17 5.33 -12.36 3.84
N GLN A 18 4.58 -13.46 3.89
CA GLN A 18 3.97 -14.04 2.69
C GLN A 18 2.93 -13.10 2.08
N ASP A 19 2.23 -12.32 2.89
CA ASP A 19 1.32 -11.29 2.39
C ASP A 19 2.06 -10.18 1.64
N ILE A 20 3.29 -9.84 2.07
CA ILE A 20 4.14 -8.87 1.38
C ILE A 20 4.61 -9.40 0.01
N GLU A 21 4.95 -10.69 -0.06
CA GLU A 21 5.26 -11.33 -1.35
C GLU A 21 4.06 -11.32 -2.30
N ARG A 22 2.83 -11.51 -1.78
CA ARG A 22 1.60 -11.35 -2.58
C ARG A 22 1.41 -9.91 -3.05
N LEU A 23 1.65 -8.92 -2.19
CA LEU A 23 1.60 -7.49 -2.55
C LEU A 23 2.57 -7.18 -3.70
N ARG A 24 3.80 -7.71 -3.61
CA ARG A 24 4.86 -7.60 -4.62
C ARG A 24 4.47 -8.28 -5.94
N ALA A 25 3.97 -9.52 -5.90
CA ALA A 25 3.51 -10.24 -7.09
C ALA A 25 2.23 -9.63 -7.69
N GLY A 26 1.51 -8.82 -6.92
CA GLY A 26 0.28 -8.15 -7.30
C GLY A 26 0.40 -7.10 -8.41
N GLY A 27 1.59 -6.88 -8.97
CA GLY A 27 1.82 -6.09 -10.18
C GLY A 27 1.65 -4.57 -10.00
N ASN A 28 1.54 -3.87 -11.13
CA ASN A 28 1.54 -2.41 -11.15
C ASN A 28 0.16 -1.84 -10.79
N ARG A 29 0.17 -0.64 -10.20
CA ARG A 29 -1.00 0.09 -9.73
C ARG A 29 -0.87 1.58 -10.08
N CYS A 30 -1.98 2.24 -10.35
CA CYS A 30 -2.06 3.71 -10.47
C CYS A 30 -2.44 4.37 -9.15
N LEU A 31 -3.08 3.62 -8.25
CA LEU A 31 -3.51 4.08 -6.94
C LEU A 31 -3.33 2.97 -5.92
N VAL A 32 -2.91 3.34 -4.72
CA VAL A 32 -3.01 2.48 -3.54
C VAL A 32 -3.76 3.20 -2.44
N TRP A 33 -4.72 2.50 -1.85
CA TRP A 33 -5.35 2.90 -0.60
C TRP A 33 -4.85 1.98 0.52
N ALA A 34 -4.17 2.57 1.50
CA ALA A 34 -3.62 1.88 2.66
C ALA A 34 -4.48 2.17 3.90
N GLU A 35 -5.41 1.26 4.18
CA GLU A 35 -6.34 1.35 5.31
C GLU A 35 -5.67 0.91 6.62
N GLU A 36 -5.93 1.67 7.68
CA GLU A 36 -5.35 1.50 9.01
C GLU A 36 -3.83 1.35 9.01
N LEU A 37 -3.15 2.19 8.23
CA LEU A 37 -1.71 2.16 7.97
C LEU A 37 -0.85 2.08 9.25
N ALA A 38 -1.22 2.80 10.30
CA ALA A 38 -0.45 2.80 11.56
C ALA A 38 -0.49 1.43 12.28
N THR A 39 -1.40 0.53 11.91
CA THR A 39 -1.56 -0.80 12.52
C THR A 39 -0.77 -1.91 11.82
N TRP A 40 -0.20 -1.64 10.64
CA TRP A 40 0.41 -2.67 9.81
C TRP A 40 1.65 -3.28 10.47
N ARG A 41 1.66 -4.59 10.72
CA ARG A 41 2.79 -5.27 11.36
C ARG A 41 4.06 -5.22 10.53
N GLN A 42 3.94 -5.37 9.22
CA GLN A 42 5.04 -5.34 8.26
C GLN A 42 5.11 -4.01 7.49
N LEU A 43 4.85 -2.88 8.17
CA LEU A 43 4.64 -1.57 7.54
C LEU A 43 5.78 -1.13 6.61
N ASP A 44 7.03 -1.13 7.09
CA ASP A 44 8.18 -0.61 6.31
C ASP A 44 8.40 -1.45 5.03
N GLU A 45 8.33 -2.78 5.11
CA GLU A 45 8.47 -3.67 3.94
C GLU A 45 7.27 -3.58 2.99
N ALA A 46 6.04 -3.56 3.54
CA ALA A 46 4.84 -3.36 2.74
C ALA A 46 4.90 -2.04 1.96
N TRP A 47 5.30 -0.96 2.62
CA TRP A 47 5.41 0.37 2.03
C TRP A 47 6.41 0.39 0.88
N LYS A 48 7.62 -0.16 1.08
CA LYS A 48 8.64 -0.25 0.01
C LYS A 48 8.11 -0.98 -1.22
N HIS A 49 7.54 -2.17 -1.05
CA HIS A 49 7.03 -2.96 -2.17
C HIS A 49 5.81 -2.32 -2.85
N MET A 50 4.94 -1.69 -2.06
CA MET A 50 3.80 -0.94 -2.56
C MET A 50 4.25 0.22 -3.47
N MET A 51 5.22 1.01 -3.01
CA MET A 51 5.74 2.17 -3.76
C MET A 51 6.42 1.74 -5.06
N LEU A 52 7.17 0.64 -5.07
CA LEU A 52 7.77 0.09 -6.30
C LEU A 52 6.73 -0.33 -7.34
N GLY A 53 5.55 -0.78 -6.91
CA GLY A 53 4.44 -1.16 -7.79
C GLY A 53 3.61 0.02 -8.29
N LEU A 54 3.73 1.21 -7.70
CA LEU A 54 2.91 2.37 -7.99
C LEU A 54 3.46 3.17 -9.17
N ARG A 55 3.24 2.67 -10.40
CA ARG A 55 3.88 3.18 -11.62
C ARG A 55 3.01 3.13 -12.89
N ILE A 56 1.69 3.11 -12.73
CA ILE A 56 0.77 3.21 -13.87
C ILE A 56 0.30 4.66 -14.01
N GLY A 57 0.47 5.21 -15.21
CA GLY A 57 -0.03 6.54 -15.57
C GLY A 57 0.88 7.68 -15.10
N PRO A 58 0.53 8.93 -15.45
CA PRO A 58 1.39 10.10 -15.21
C PRO A 58 1.36 10.62 -13.77
N ASN A 59 0.39 10.20 -12.96
CA ASN A 59 0.22 10.68 -11.58
C ASN A 59 -0.20 9.54 -10.64
N PRO A 60 0.72 8.60 -10.35
CA PRO A 60 0.49 7.57 -9.34
C PRO A 60 0.25 8.16 -7.95
N ARG A 61 -0.74 7.66 -7.21
CA ARG A 61 -1.09 8.20 -5.87
C ARG A 61 -1.21 7.14 -4.79
N VAL A 62 -0.90 7.53 -3.57
CA VAL A 62 -1.22 6.78 -2.35
C VAL A 62 -2.18 7.58 -1.50
N ILE A 63 -3.18 6.90 -0.93
CA ILE A 63 -4.07 7.45 0.08
C ILE A 63 -3.89 6.60 1.34
N GLY A 64 -3.48 7.23 2.44
CA GLY A 64 -3.36 6.58 3.74
C GLY A 64 -4.45 7.08 4.69
N THR A 65 -5.21 6.15 5.27
CA THR A 65 -6.25 6.42 6.28
C THR A 65 -5.91 5.61 7.52
N THR A 66 -5.91 6.22 8.71
CA THR A 66 -5.62 5.51 9.95
C THR A 66 -5.92 6.34 11.19
N THR A 67 -6.12 5.67 12.31
CA THR A 67 -5.94 6.31 13.63
C THR A 67 -4.43 6.35 13.97
N PRO A 68 -3.84 7.54 14.26
CA PRO A 68 -2.40 7.65 14.50
C PRO A 68 -1.90 6.76 15.65
N LYS A 69 -0.70 6.20 15.50
CA LYS A 69 0.03 5.49 16.57
C LYS A 69 1.48 6.00 16.65
N PRO A 70 2.10 6.05 17.83
CA PRO A 70 3.49 6.49 17.99
C PRO A 70 4.48 5.40 17.57
N ARG A 71 4.36 4.89 16.34
CA ARG A 71 5.26 3.87 15.78
C ARG A 71 6.31 4.54 14.90
N PRO A 72 7.60 4.24 15.09
CA PRO A 72 8.68 4.87 14.32
C PRO A 72 8.49 4.74 12.80
N GLU A 73 8.06 3.57 12.32
CA GLU A 73 7.87 3.33 10.87
C GLU A 73 6.71 4.15 10.31
N TYR A 74 5.63 4.29 11.07
CA TYR A 74 4.49 5.10 10.68
C TYR A 74 4.83 6.60 10.66
N VAL A 75 5.52 7.08 11.69
CA VAL A 75 5.97 8.48 11.75
C VAL A 75 6.87 8.81 10.57
N LYS A 76 7.82 7.92 10.26
CA LYS A 76 8.69 8.06 9.08
C LYS A 76 7.89 8.19 7.78
N ILE A 77 6.91 7.31 7.56
CA ILE A 77 6.08 7.34 6.34
C ILE A 77 5.21 8.60 6.29
N ARG A 78 4.60 9.00 7.42
CA ARG A 78 3.78 10.21 7.50
C ARG A 78 4.56 11.46 7.07
N LEU A 79 5.85 11.54 7.41
CA LEU A 79 6.72 12.67 7.04
C LEU A 79 7.11 12.69 5.56
N GLN A 80 6.80 11.65 4.79
CA GLN A 80 7.03 11.60 3.34
C GLN A 80 5.84 12.13 2.52
N ALA A 81 4.70 12.37 3.17
CA ALA A 81 3.49 12.93 2.55
C ALA A 81 3.50 14.47 2.61
#